data_AF-A0A930STD8-F1
#
_entry.id   AF-A0A930STD8-F1
#
_cell.length_a   1.000
_cell.length_b   1.000
_cell.length_c   1.000
_cell.angle_alpha   90.00
_cell.angle_beta   90.00
_cell.angle_gamma   90.00
#
_symmetry.space_group_name_H-M   'P 1'
#
loop_
_entity.id
_entity.type
_entity.pdbx_description
1 polymer ?
#
loop_
_entity_poly.entity_id
_entity_poly.type
_entity_poly.pdbx_seq_one_letter_code
_entity_poly.pdbx_strand_id
1 'polypeptide(L)'
;MSAETPENLPINVKLISEKPHIVLRLDQIQRAIIENPERFETLAEDRSLNHVRKEIQALQEALLKKVQAEARFELDVLKRAGDLLDSWENETELKDILLLDQDRREYLTAQFEDREKYTEWLDIITRLREERARIFTKYLGYFEGQQTDINNKREETQRKLKVCLPQMEEWRQKLEPMTRVQQEINFYTQKAMNWLVGALAILIGITLLGHFSGIWGGWFWGLIIGYGFFSSMAYRYAYLEGEPMKELHRFLSERFELKNVKPFFRFEDPKNPQEPTRYDATRGEVLSGMLQKEIRVYQQAFSGLERNREEHINYLQYLESRSSWFQEQVSKIEQLQSLVWQPAPERPVKARVMVVDTPASKEADAGFAKIPTPPPPAALAERKPASESRRRVRPSQIKSGPAEASTLSPDRVS
;
A
#
# COMPACT_ATOMS: atom_id res chain seq x y z
N MET A 1 -37.01 -28.20 22.81
CA MET A 1 -36.67 -27.34 23.96
C MET A 1 -35.33 -26.72 23.65
N SER A 2 -35.35 -25.48 23.16
CA SER A 2 -34.13 -24.74 22.85
C SER A 2 -33.64 -24.11 24.14
N ALA A 3 -32.35 -24.26 24.45
CA ALA A 3 -31.74 -23.49 25.53
C ALA A 3 -31.57 -22.06 25.04
N GLU A 4 -32.42 -21.16 25.53
CA GLU A 4 -32.25 -19.72 25.31
C GLU A 4 -30.90 -19.31 25.93
N THR A 5 -30.03 -18.72 25.10
CA THR A 5 -28.87 -17.98 25.59
C THR A 5 -29.32 -16.96 26.63
N PRO A 6 -28.67 -16.87 27.80
CA PRO A 6 -29.07 -15.91 28.82
C PRO A 6 -28.94 -14.49 28.25
N GLU A 7 -30.07 -13.80 28.10
CA GLU A 7 -30.09 -12.39 27.73
C GLU A 7 -29.29 -11.60 28.76
N ASN A 8 -28.21 -10.95 28.31
CA ASN A 8 -27.45 -10.02 29.14
C ASN A 8 -28.28 -8.76 29.38
N LEU A 9 -29.04 -8.74 30.47
CA LEU A 9 -29.79 -7.57 30.88
C LEU A 9 -28.84 -6.38 31.10
N PRO A 10 -29.24 -5.14 30.71
CA PRO A 10 -28.35 -3.98 30.75
C PRO A 10 -27.73 -3.66 32.11
N ILE A 11 -28.33 -4.07 33.22
CA ILE A 11 -27.94 -3.75 34.60
C ILE A 11 -28.06 -5.03 35.43
N ASN A 12 -27.05 -5.32 36.26
CA ASN A 12 -27.09 -6.41 37.22
C ASN A 12 -27.96 -6.02 38.43
N VAL A 13 -29.25 -6.35 38.39
CA VAL A 13 -30.24 -5.97 39.44
C VAL A 13 -29.91 -6.49 40.84
N LYS A 14 -29.03 -7.50 40.97
CA LYS A 14 -28.54 -7.99 42.27
C LYS A 14 -27.66 -6.97 43.00
N LEU A 15 -27.13 -5.96 42.29
CA LEU A 15 -26.46 -4.81 42.88
C LEU A 15 -27.45 -3.78 43.47
N ILE A 16 -28.74 -3.89 43.14
CA ILE A 16 -29.81 -2.98 43.59
C ILE A 16 -30.57 -3.59 44.78
N SER A 17 -30.80 -4.90 44.78
CA SER A 17 -31.50 -5.59 45.87
C SER A 17 -31.03 -7.03 46.07
N GLU A 18 -30.91 -7.44 47.33
CA GLU A 18 -30.63 -8.83 47.73
C GLU A 18 -31.90 -9.68 47.83
N LYS A 19 -33.10 -9.07 47.78
CA LYS A 19 -34.38 -9.78 47.96
C LYS A 19 -34.81 -10.51 46.68
N PRO A 20 -34.99 -11.85 46.69
CA PRO A 20 -35.22 -12.63 45.45
C PRO A 20 -36.45 -12.21 44.64
N HIS A 21 -37.55 -11.86 45.30
CA HIS A 21 -38.78 -11.41 44.63
C HIS A 21 -38.67 -10.00 44.04
N ILE A 22 -37.83 -9.12 44.63
CA ILE A 22 -37.54 -7.80 44.07
C ILE A 22 -36.61 -7.96 42.86
N VAL A 23 -35.54 -8.75 42.96
CA VAL A 23 -34.63 -9.08 41.85
C VAL A 23 -35.43 -9.54 40.62
N LEU A 24 -36.28 -10.55 40.78
CA LEU A 24 -37.09 -11.08 39.69
C LEU A 24 -38.09 -10.05 39.12
N ARG A 25 -38.60 -9.13 39.96
CA ARG A 25 -39.49 -8.05 39.51
C ARG A 25 -38.74 -6.94 38.77
N LEU A 26 -37.52 -6.61 39.19
CA LEU A 26 -36.65 -5.65 38.49
C LEU A 26 -36.20 -6.22 37.14
N ASP A 27 -35.87 -7.51 37.05
CA ASP A 27 -35.57 -8.20 35.78
C ASP A 27 -36.76 -8.11 34.81
N GLN A 28 -37.98 -8.37 35.28
CA GLN A 28 -39.21 -8.23 34.48
C GLN A 28 -39.43 -6.79 34.00
N ILE A 29 -39.24 -5.81 34.88
CA ILE A 29 -39.38 -4.38 34.54
C ILE A 29 -38.32 -4.00 33.49
N GLN A 30 -37.09 -4.48 33.64
CA GLN A 30 -36.01 -4.19 32.72
C GLN A 30 -36.25 -4.76 31.32
N ARG A 31 -36.74 -6.01 31.22
CA ARG A 31 -37.21 -6.59 29.94
C ARG A 31 -38.35 -5.78 29.34
N ALA A 32 -39.33 -5.39 30.16
CA ALA A 32 -40.44 -4.56 29.73
C ALA A 32 -40.03 -3.16 29.21
N ILE A 33 -38.93 -2.58 29.70
CA ILE A 33 -38.33 -1.33 29.18
C ILE A 33 -37.59 -1.59 27.86
N ILE A 34 -36.92 -2.73 27.70
CA ILE A 34 -36.24 -3.10 26.45
C ILE A 34 -37.27 -3.34 25.33
N GLU A 35 -38.39 -4.00 25.64
CA GLU A 35 -39.51 -4.21 24.72
C GLU A 35 -40.27 -2.92 24.39
N ASN A 36 -40.41 -2.00 25.35
CA ASN A 36 -41.04 -0.70 25.15
C ASN A 36 -40.35 0.38 26.00
N PRO A 37 -39.46 1.19 25.39
CA PRO A 37 -38.72 2.25 26.08
C PRO A 37 -39.59 3.32 26.76
N GLU A 38 -40.79 3.60 26.25
CA GLU A 38 -41.71 4.59 26.85
C GLU A 38 -42.15 4.19 28.27
N ARG A 39 -42.11 2.88 28.58
CA ARG A 39 -42.40 2.41 29.94
C ARG A 39 -41.46 3.03 30.98
N PHE A 40 -40.23 3.38 30.61
CA PHE A 40 -39.27 4.02 31.50
C PHE A 40 -39.85 5.25 32.21
N GLU A 41 -40.59 6.09 31.48
CA GLU A 41 -41.18 7.34 32.00
C GLU A 41 -42.41 7.04 32.87
N THR A 42 -43.26 6.10 32.46
CA THR A 42 -44.51 5.72 33.18
C THR A 42 -44.30 4.97 34.50
N LEU A 43 -43.14 4.35 34.72
CA LEU A 43 -42.86 3.54 35.92
C LEU A 43 -42.97 4.31 37.25
N ALA A 44 -42.80 5.62 37.23
CA ALA A 44 -42.96 6.47 38.42
C ALA A 44 -44.42 6.58 38.89
N GLU A 45 -45.38 6.33 38.00
CA GLU A 45 -46.83 6.49 38.22
C GLU A 45 -47.55 5.18 38.59
N ASP A 46 -46.93 4.02 38.31
CA ASP A 46 -47.52 2.70 38.57
C ASP A 46 -47.68 2.44 40.08
N ARG A 47 -48.93 2.50 40.53
CA ARG A 47 -49.32 2.28 41.94
C ARG A 47 -49.03 0.87 42.43
N SER A 48 -48.94 -0.14 41.56
CA SER A 48 -48.61 -1.53 41.93
C SER A 48 -47.17 -1.66 42.44
N LEU A 49 -46.29 -0.76 42.01
CA LEU A 49 -44.85 -0.79 42.27
C LEU A 49 -44.41 -0.01 43.51
N ASN A 50 -45.35 0.60 44.25
CA ASN A 50 -45.05 1.40 45.45
C ASN A 50 -44.21 0.65 46.51
N HIS A 51 -44.35 -0.67 46.61
CA HIS A 51 -43.61 -1.51 47.56
C HIS A 51 -42.13 -1.76 47.18
N VAL A 52 -41.72 -1.36 45.97
CA VAL A 52 -40.35 -1.52 45.38
C VAL A 52 -39.84 -0.17 44.84
N ARG A 53 -40.47 0.95 45.23
CA ARG A 53 -40.28 2.25 44.55
C ARG A 53 -38.85 2.78 44.62
N LYS A 54 -38.11 2.49 45.71
CA LYS A 54 -36.72 2.89 45.88
C LYS A 54 -35.79 2.11 44.94
N GLU A 55 -36.00 0.81 44.85
CA GLU A 55 -35.24 -0.08 43.98
C GLU A 55 -35.53 0.20 42.50
N ILE A 56 -36.75 0.62 42.15
CA ILE A 56 -37.11 1.08 40.79
C ILE A 56 -36.46 2.42 40.46
N GLN A 57 -36.44 3.38 41.37
CA GLN A 57 -35.69 4.64 41.18
C GLN A 57 -34.19 4.36 40.97
N ALA A 58 -33.60 3.46 41.76
CA ALA A 58 -32.21 3.03 41.58
C ALA A 58 -31.98 2.32 40.22
N LEU A 59 -32.94 1.52 39.74
CA LEU A 59 -32.88 0.91 38.41
C LEU A 59 -32.99 1.96 37.29
N GLN A 60 -33.91 2.93 37.39
CA GLN A 60 -34.05 4.03 36.44
C GLN A 60 -32.78 4.88 36.39
N GLU A 61 -32.21 5.26 37.53
CA GLU A 61 -30.93 5.97 37.60
C GLU A 61 -29.77 5.17 36.98
N ALA A 62 -29.69 3.86 37.25
CA ALA A 62 -28.64 3.01 36.73
C ALA A 62 -28.75 2.84 35.20
N LEU A 63 -29.98 2.64 34.69
CA LEU A 63 -30.27 2.59 33.26
C LEU A 63 -29.92 3.92 32.57
N LEU A 64 -30.34 5.06 33.13
CA LEU A 64 -30.05 6.38 32.57
C LEU A 64 -28.54 6.66 32.54
N LYS A 65 -27.82 6.40 33.64
CA LYS A 65 -26.35 6.55 33.71
C LYS A 65 -25.64 5.64 32.71
N LYS A 66 -26.13 4.41 32.50
CA LYS A 66 -25.59 3.49 31.48
C LYS A 66 -25.79 4.03 30.07
N VAL A 67 -27.01 4.41 29.70
CA VAL A 67 -27.30 4.91 28.34
C VAL A 67 -26.57 6.24 28.08
N GLN A 68 -26.46 7.13 29.06
CA GLN A 68 -25.61 8.33 28.95
C GLN A 68 -24.12 8.00 28.74
N ALA A 69 -23.59 6.97 29.41
CA ALA A 69 -22.20 6.54 29.22
C ALA A 69 -21.98 5.88 27.84
N GLU A 70 -22.97 5.14 27.34
CA GLU A 70 -22.96 4.54 26.00
C GLU A 70 -23.03 5.63 24.90
N ALA A 71 -23.92 6.61 25.07
CA ALA A 71 -24.03 7.77 24.18
C ALA A 71 -22.73 8.59 24.12
N ARG A 72 -22.10 8.88 25.28
CA ARG A 72 -20.80 9.58 25.34
C ARG A 72 -19.71 8.81 24.62
N PHE A 73 -19.67 7.49 24.78
CA PHE A 73 -18.71 6.65 24.05
C PHE A 73 -18.90 6.72 22.53
N GLU A 74 -20.14 6.58 22.03
CA GLU A 74 -20.38 6.67 20.59
C GLU A 74 -20.04 8.06 20.03
N LEU A 75 -20.30 9.14 20.79
CA LEU A 75 -19.88 10.50 20.44
C LEU A 75 -18.35 10.63 20.42
N ASP A 76 -17.63 10.07 21.41
CA ASP A 76 -16.17 10.10 21.45
C ASP A 76 -15.53 9.31 20.29
N VAL A 77 -16.15 8.19 19.87
CA VAL A 77 -15.72 7.45 18.67
C VAL A 77 -16.00 8.26 17.40
N LEU A 78 -17.17 8.92 17.30
CA LEU A 78 -17.49 9.79 16.16
C LEU A 78 -16.56 11.01 16.06
N LYS A 79 -16.14 11.58 17.20
CA LYS A 79 -15.13 12.66 17.26
C LYS A 79 -13.77 12.18 16.75
N ARG A 80 -13.30 11.01 17.19
CA ARG A 80 -12.04 10.40 16.69
C ARG A 80 -12.09 10.03 15.20
N ALA A 81 -13.24 9.57 14.72
CA ALA A 81 -13.47 9.40 13.29
C ALA A 81 -13.37 10.75 12.57
N GLY A 82 -13.91 11.81 13.19
CA GLY A 82 -13.74 13.19 12.77
C GLY A 82 -12.30 13.65 12.66
N ASP A 83 -11.49 13.51 13.73
CA ASP A 83 -10.07 13.87 13.73
C ASP A 83 -9.30 13.17 12.58
N LEU A 84 -9.72 11.95 12.23
CA LEU A 84 -9.19 11.19 11.10
C LEU A 84 -9.63 11.77 9.75
N LEU A 85 -10.91 12.16 9.58
CA LEU A 85 -11.40 12.88 8.38
C LEU A 85 -10.64 14.20 8.18
N ASP A 86 -10.44 14.94 9.27
CA ASP A 86 -9.82 16.27 9.25
C ASP A 86 -8.32 16.15 8.88
N SER A 87 -7.67 15.02 9.20
CA SER A 87 -6.31 14.69 8.73
C SER A 87 -6.18 14.52 7.21
N TRP A 88 -7.30 14.41 6.48
CA TRP A 88 -7.36 14.27 5.03
C TRP A 88 -7.71 15.57 4.30
N GLU A 89 -7.72 16.74 4.97
CA GLU A 89 -8.07 18.05 4.38
C GLU A 89 -7.27 18.37 3.09
N ASN A 90 -6.03 17.89 2.99
CA ASN A 90 -5.16 18.08 1.82
C ASN A 90 -5.54 17.23 0.59
N GLU A 91 -6.40 16.22 0.74
CA GLU A 91 -6.89 15.39 -0.36
C GLU A 91 -7.96 16.14 -1.16
N THR A 92 -7.53 16.78 -2.25
CA THR A 92 -8.43 17.60 -3.11
C THR A 92 -9.68 16.87 -3.61
N GLU A 93 -9.61 15.55 -3.83
CA GLU A 93 -10.74 14.70 -4.25
C GLU A 93 -11.80 14.52 -3.14
N LEU A 94 -11.43 14.71 -1.87
CA LEU A 94 -12.31 14.52 -0.72
C LEU A 94 -12.88 15.84 -0.17
N LYS A 95 -12.36 17.01 -0.56
CA LYS A 95 -12.64 18.29 0.10
C LYS A 95 -14.13 18.60 0.32
N ASP A 96 -14.93 18.59 -0.75
CA ASP A 96 -16.37 18.92 -0.66
C ASP A 96 -17.16 17.85 0.12
N ILE A 97 -16.68 16.61 0.06
CA ILE A 97 -17.24 15.44 0.74
C ILE A 97 -16.96 15.49 2.25
N LEU A 98 -15.77 15.94 2.65
CA LEU A 98 -15.36 16.12 4.04
C LEU A 98 -16.15 17.23 4.72
N LEU A 99 -16.37 18.35 4.02
CA LEU A 99 -17.19 19.47 4.51
C LEU A 99 -18.63 19.02 4.85
N LEU A 100 -19.27 18.27 3.94
CA LEU A 100 -20.63 17.75 4.17
C LEU A 100 -20.71 16.74 5.33
N ASP A 101 -19.64 15.98 5.58
CA ASP A 101 -19.57 15.07 6.74
C ASP A 101 -19.15 15.80 8.03
N GLN A 102 -18.48 16.96 7.95
CA GLN A 102 -18.23 17.85 9.08
C GLN A 102 -19.54 18.47 9.58
N ASP A 103 -20.33 19.10 8.70
CA ASP A 103 -21.62 19.72 9.05
C ASP A 103 -22.55 18.74 9.78
N ARG A 104 -22.55 17.46 9.35
CA ARG A 104 -23.34 16.38 9.96
C ARG A 104 -22.82 15.97 11.34
N ARG A 105 -21.49 15.86 11.52
CA ARG A 105 -20.87 15.63 12.84
C ARG A 105 -21.21 16.76 13.81
N GLU A 106 -21.12 18.01 13.37
CA GLU A 106 -21.42 19.19 14.18
C GLU A 106 -22.90 19.21 14.59
N TYR A 107 -23.82 18.96 13.65
CA TYR A 107 -25.26 18.87 13.94
C TYR A 107 -25.60 17.75 14.95
N LEU A 108 -25.01 16.57 14.81
CA LEU A 108 -25.20 15.46 15.77
C LEU A 108 -24.58 15.76 17.13
N THR A 109 -23.47 16.51 17.16
CA THR A 109 -22.83 16.94 18.42
C THR A 109 -23.69 17.98 19.14
N ALA A 110 -24.28 18.95 18.43
CA ALA A 110 -25.23 19.90 19.02
C ALA A 110 -26.47 19.17 19.57
N GLN A 111 -27.02 18.22 18.81
CA GLN A 111 -28.14 17.37 19.26
C GLN A 111 -27.84 16.52 20.51
N PHE A 112 -26.57 16.37 20.91
CA PHE A 112 -26.19 15.58 22.08
C PHE A 112 -26.44 16.32 23.40
N GLU A 113 -26.34 17.65 23.41
CA GLU A 113 -26.40 18.46 24.63
C GLU A 113 -27.86 18.67 25.11
N ASP A 114 -28.80 18.75 24.18
CA ASP A 114 -30.24 18.99 24.43
C ASP A 114 -31.03 17.72 24.80
N ARG A 115 -30.52 16.84 25.68
CA ARG A 115 -31.09 15.50 25.93
C ARG A 115 -31.44 15.25 27.39
N GLU A 116 -32.74 15.20 27.69
CA GLU A 116 -33.26 15.00 29.05
C GLU A 116 -33.85 13.60 29.26
N LYS A 117 -34.54 13.05 28.25
CA LYS A 117 -35.32 11.81 28.40
C LYS A 117 -34.56 10.55 28.01
N TYR A 118 -34.91 9.43 28.66
CA TYR A 118 -34.32 8.12 28.38
C TYR A 118 -34.51 7.65 26.93
N THR A 119 -35.68 7.93 26.36
CA THR A 119 -36.04 7.67 24.95
C THR A 119 -35.15 8.47 23.99
N GLU A 120 -35.00 9.78 24.23
CA GLU A 120 -34.12 10.67 23.46
C GLU A 120 -32.63 10.22 23.50
N TRP A 121 -32.18 9.67 24.64
CA TRP A 121 -30.85 9.09 24.78
C TRP A 121 -30.65 7.80 23.95
N LEU A 122 -31.69 6.98 23.75
CA LEU A 122 -31.62 5.80 22.87
C LEU A 122 -31.64 6.19 21.39
N ASP A 123 -32.44 7.19 21.03
CA ASP A 123 -32.51 7.73 19.66
C ASP A 123 -31.15 8.31 19.21
N ILE A 124 -30.49 9.09 20.06
CA ILE A 124 -29.19 9.68 19.70
C ILE A 124 -28.08 8.62 19.58
N ILE A 125 -28.08 7.57 20.42
CA ILE A 125 -27.15 6.42 20.25
C ILE A 125 -27.35 5.76 18.88
N THR A 126 -28.60 5.55 18.48
CA THR A 126 -28.92 4.93 17.19
C THR A 126 -28.40 5.78 16.04
N ARG A 127 -28.68 7.09 16.05
CA ARG A 127 -28.18 8.04 15.04
C ARG A 127 -26.64 8.13 14.99
N LEU A 128 -25.98 8.16 16.15
CA LEU A 128 -24.51 8.17 16.23
C LEU A 128 -23.91 6.90 15.63
N ARG A 129 -24.52 5.72 15.86
CA ARG A 129 -24.11 4.44 15.28
C ARG A 129 -24.32 4.37 13.78
N GLU A 130 -25.46 4.83 13.29
CA GLU A 130 -25.77 4.92 11.86
C GLU A 130 -24.78 5.85 11.13
N GLU A 131 -24.51 7.03 11.70
CA GLU A 131 -23.55 7.98 11.14
C GLU A 131 -22.11 7.42 11.15
N ARG A 132 -21.70 6.80 12.25
CA ARG A 132 -20.40 6.11 12.37
C ARG A 132 -20.24 5.02 11.30
N ALA A 133 -21.26 4.19 11.11
CA ALA A 133 -21.28 3.16 10.08
C ALA A 133 -21.23 3.78 8.66
N ARG A 134 -22.02 4.83 8.41
CA ARG A 134 -22.04 5.56 7.13
C ARG A 134 -20.66 6.10 6.77
N ILE A 135 -19.99 6.77 7.71
CA ILE A 135 -18.65 7.32 7.52
C ILE A 135 -17.67 6.19 7.19
N PHE A 136 -17.56 5.16 8.03
CA PHE A 136 -16.59 4.09 7.81
C PHE A 136 -16.83 3.32 6.50
N THR A 137 -18.06 2.93 6.18
CA THR A 137 -18.37 2.25 4.91
C THR A 137 -18.06 3.12 3.69
N LYS A 138 -18.35 4.43 3.76
CA LYS A 138 -18.07 5.40 2.67
C LYS A 138 -16.56 5.51 2.40
N TYR A 139 -15.76 5.73 3.44
CA TYR A 139 -14.32 5.96 3.27
C TYR A 139 -13.53 4.67 3.04
N LEU A 140 -13.94 3.52 3.61
CA LEU A 140 -13.37 2.21 3.25
C LEU A 140 -13.54 1.94 1.75
N GLY A 141 -14.76 2.08 1.22
CA GLY A 141 -15.01 1.86 -0.21
C GLY A 141 -14.22 2.81 -1.12
N TYR A 142 -14.00 4.06 -0.69
CA TYR A 142 -13.10 4.99 -1.39
C TYR A 142 -11.65 4.50 -1.43
N PHE A 143 -11.06 4.13 -0.28
CA PHE A 143 -9.68 3.67 -0.22
C PHE A 143 -9.46 2.32 -0.91
N GLU A 144 -10.41 1.38 -0.84
CA GLU A 144 -10.38 0.11 -1.58
C GLU A 144 -10.41 0.33 -3.10
N GLY A 145 -11.26 1.27 -3.57
CA GLY A 145 -11.30 1.68 -4.98
C GLY A 145 -9.97 2.28 -5.43
N GLN A 146 -9.45 3.25 -4.68
CA GLN A 146 -8.16 3.90 -4.97
C GLN A 146 -6.98 2.91 -4.93
N GLN A 147 -6.98 1.93 -4.02
CA GLN A 147 -5.98 0.88 -3.96
C GLN A 147 -6.03 -0.05 -5.20
N THR A 148 -7.22 -0.32 -5.72
CA THR A 148 -7.42 -1.06 -6.98
C THR A 148 -6.86 -0.26 -8.16
N ASP A 149 -7.14 1.04 -8.23
CA ASP A 149 -6.61 1.92 -9.27
C ASP A 149 -5.09 2.08 -9.22
N ILE A 150 -4.49 2.13 -8.03
CA ILE A 150 -3.04 2.10 -7.87
C ILE A 150 -2.46 0.79 -8.42
N ASN A 151 -3.08 -0.36 -8.12
CA ASN A 151 -2.61 -1.66 -8.62
C ASN A 151 -2.65 -1.69 -10.17
N ASN A 152 -3.73 -1.21 -10.78
CA ASN A 152 -3.86 -1.07 -12.24
C ASN A 152 -2.76 -0.15 -12.83
N LYS A 153 -2.56 1.04 -12.27
CA LYS A 153 -1.53 2.00 -12.68
C LYS A 153 -0.11 1.44 -12.49
N ARG A 154 0.12 0.65 -11.44
CA ARG A 154 1.40 -0.04 -11.16
C ARG A 154 1.68 -1.09 -12.21
N GLU A 155 0.71 -1.94 -12.54
CA GLU A 155 0.85 -2.94 -13.61
C GLU A 155 1.14 -2.30 -14.96
N GLU A 156 0.39 -1.26 -15.33
CA GLU A 156 0.59 -0.55 -16.60
C GLU A 156 2.00 0.05 -16.70
N THR A 157 2.46 0.70 -15.63
CA THR A 157 3.80 1.30 -15.56
C THR A 157 4.90 0.23 -15.58
N GLN A 158 4.70 -0.91 -14.91
CA GLN A 158 5.62 -2.05 -14.99
C GLN A 158 5.67 -2.67 -16.41
N ARG A 159 4.55 -2.72 -17.14
CA ARG A 159 4.53 -3.16 -18.54
C ARG A 159 5.32 -2.20 -19.43
N LYS A 160 5.15 -0.88 -19.27
CA LYS A 160 5.94 0.15 -19.97
C LYS A 160 7.43 0.02 -19.67
N LEU A 161 7.81 -0.08 -18.40
CA LEU A 161 9.20 -0.26 -17.96
C LEU A 161 9.86 -1.53 -18.54
N LYS A 162 9.12 -2.65 -18.62
CA LYS A 162 9.59 -3.90 -19.24
C LYS A 162 9.88 -3.76 -20.74
N VAL A 163 9.20 -2.85 -21.45
CA VAL A 163 9.47 -2.57 -22.88
C VAL A 163 10.69 -1.65 -23.05
N CYS A 164 10.94 -0.73 -22.12
CA CYS A 164 12.09 0.17 -22.19
C CYS A 164 13.44 -0.56 -22.10
N LEU A 165 13.57 -1.58 -21.24
CA LEU A 165 14.86 -2.25 -21.01
C LEU A 165 15.45 -2.92 -22.27
N PRO A 166 14.71 -3.74 -23.05
CA PRO A 166 15.20 -4.27 -24.33
C PRO A 166 15.58 -3.18 -25.34
N GLN A 167 14.81 -2.09 -25.41
CA GLN A 167 15.10 -0.98 -26.33
C GLN A 167 16.40 -0.26 -25.95
N MET A 168 16.59 0.05 -24.66
CA MET A 168 17.84 0.65 -24.16
C MET A 168 19.05 -0.22 -24.50
N GLU A 169 18.93 -1.53 -24.33
CA GLU A 169 20.00 -2.48 -24.65
C GLU A 169 20.27 -2.57 -26.17
N GLU A 170 19.22 -2.53 -27.02
CA GLU A 170 19.37 -2.44 -28.48
C GLU A 170 20.12 -1.18 -28.92
N TRP A 171 19.78 -0.01 -28.35
CA TRP A 171 20.49 1.24 -28.64
C TRP A 171 21.94 1.22 -28.11
N ARG A 172 22.18 0.62 -26.94
CA ARG A 172 23.52 0.42 -26.38
C ARG A 172 24.40 -0.43 -27.30
N GLN A 173 23.88 -1.55 -27.80
CA GLN A 173 24.57 -2.45 -28.73
C GLN A 173 24.88 -1.79 -30.08
N LYS A 174 24.12 -0.76 -30.50
CA LYS A 174 24.44 0.07 -31.67
C LYS A 174 25.49 1.14 -31.35
N LEU A 175 25.40 1.79 -30.19
CA LEU A 175 26.25 2.90 -29.77
C LEU A 175 27.69 2.47 -29.43
N GLU A 176 27.86 1.36 -28.71
CA GLU A 176 29.15 0.89 -28.22
C GLU A 176 30.18 0.61 -29.33
N PRO A 177 29.88 -0.17 -30.40
CA PRO A 177 30.86 -0.43 -31.46
C PRO A 177 31.21 0.85 -32.24
N MET A 178 30.26 1.76 -32.46
CA MET A 178 30.54 3.06 -33.08
C MET A 178 31.50 3.91 -32.23
N THR A 179 31.27 3.92 -30.91
CA THR A 179 32.13 4.68 -29.98
C THR A 179 33.55 4.13 -29.96
N ARG A 180 33.71 2.80 -29.96
CA ARG A 180 35.03 2.13 -30.06
C ARG A 180 35.73 2.48 -31.38
N VAL A 181 35.02 2.38 -32.51
CA VAL A 181 35.55 2.73 -33.85
C VAL A 181 35.94 4.21 -33.93
N GLN A 182 35.15 5.12 -33.36
CA GLN A 182 35.51 6.54 -33.33
C GLN A 182 36.76 6.80 -32.47
N GLN A 183 36.89 6.14 -31.32
CA GLN A 183 38.10 6.22 -30.48
C GLN A 183 39.34 5.72 -31.23
N GLU A 184 39.22 4.62 -31.97
CA GLU A 184 40.27 4.07 -32.81
C GLU A 184 40.71 5.07 -33.90
N ILE A 185 39.76 5.60 -34.68
CA ILE A 185 40.03 6.64 -35.69
C ILE A 185 40.72 7.86 -35.07
N ASN A 186 40.24 8.34 -33.92
CA ASN A 186 40.81 9.49 -33.22
C ASN A 186 42.25 9.21 -32.77
N PHE A 187 42.54 8.02 -32.22
CA PHE A 187 43.88 7.61 -31.82
C PHE A 187 44.86 7.64 -33.02
N TYR A 188 44.47 7.07 -34.16
CA TYR A 188 45.32 7.05 -35.33
C TYR A 188 45.47 8.43 -36.00
N THR A 189 44.44 9.26 -35.95
CA THR A 189 44.49 10.66 -36.40
C THR A 189 45.46 11.48 -35.54
N GLN A 190 45.38 11.35 -34.20
CA GLN A 190 46.32 11.98 -33.26
C GLN A 190 47.75 11.48 -33.46
N LYS A 191 47.95 10.17 -33.69
CA LYS A 191 49.26 9.58 -33.99
C LYS A 191 49.84 10.20 -35.26
N ALA A 192 49.09 10.29 -36.35
CA ALA A 192 49.51 10.92 -37.60
C ALA A 192 49.84 12.40 -37.42
N MET A 193 49.01 13.15 -36.69
CA MET A 193 49.23 14.58 -36.39
C MET A 193 50.52 14.80 -35.57
N ASN A 194 50.76 14.00 -34.54
CA ASN A 194 51.98 14.09 -33.72
C ASN A 194 53.25 13.85 -34.56
N TRP A 195 53.22 12.90 -35.50
CA TRP A 195 54.32 12.68 -36.44
C TRP A 195 54.51 13.85 -37.42
N LEU A 196 53.42 14.45 -37.90
CA LEU A 196 53.46 15.63 -38.78
C LEU A 196 54.04 16.84 -38.04
N VAL A 197 53.65 17.08 -36.79
CA VAL A 197 54.22 18.13 -35.92
C VAL A 197 55.71 17.87 -35.66
N GLY A 198 56.11 16.62 -35.40
CA GLY A 198 57.52 16.24 -35.25
C GLY A 198 58.33 16.48 -36.53
N ALA A 199 57.79 16.11 -37.70
CA ALA A 199 58.42 16.37 -38.99
C ALA A 199 58.53 17.86 -39.30
N LEU A 200 57.52 18.66 -38.92
CA LEU A 200 57.53 20.12 -39.05
C LEU A 200 58.61 20.75 -38.16
N ALA A 201 58.77 20.28 -36.92
CA ALA A 201 59.84 20.72 -36.03
C ALA A 201 61.24 20.40 -36.58
N ILE A 202 61.42 19.22 -37.20
CA ILE A 202 62.66 18.85 -37.89
C ILE A 202 62.93 19.76 -39.09
N LEU A 203 61.92 20.04 -39.92
CA LEU A 203 62.02 20.98 -41.05
C LEU A 203 62.45 22.39 -40.58
N ILE A 204 61.82 22.91 -39.52
CA ILE A 204 62.18 24.20 -38.93
C ILE A 204 63.62 24.18 -38.40
N GLY A 205 64.01 23.15 -37.66
CA GLY A 205 65.37 22.99 -37.12
C GLY A 205 66.46 22.94 -38.20
N ILE A 206 66.25 22.16 -39.26
CA ILE A 206 67.17 22.08 -40.42
C ILE A 206 67.26 23.43 -41.13
N THR A 207 66.14 24.12 -41.32
CA THR A 207 66.10 25.43 -41.99
C THR A 207 66.82 26.51 -41.18
N LEU A 208 66.67 26.51 -39.85
CA LEU A 208 67.37 27.42 -38.95
C LEU A 208 68.88 27.15 -38.91
N LEU A 209 69.31 25.89 -38.85
CA LEU A 209 70.74 25.53 -38.97
C LEU A 209 71.34 26.00 -40.31
N GLY A 210 70.59 25.85 -41.40
CA GLY A 210 70.95 26.37 -42.72
C GLY A 210 71.04 27.90 -42.79
N HIS A 211 70.30 28.62 -41.92
CA HIS A 211 70.37 30.08 -41.80
C HIS A 211 71.57 30.54 -40.96
N PHE A 212 71.80 29.93 -39.79
CA PHE A 212 72.91 30.29 -38.89
C PHE A 212 74.30 29.95 -39.44
N SER A 213 74.41 29.01 -40.38
CA SER A 213 75.69 28.66 -41.03
C SER A 213 76.26 29.74 -41.96
N GLY A 214 75.55 30.85 -42.20
CA GLY A 214 76.04 32.00 -42.96
C GLY A 214 76.16 31.81 -44.48
N ILE A 215 75.87 30.60 -44.97
CA ILE A 215 75.88 30.30 -46.40
C ILE A 215 74.69 31.02 -47.06
N TRP A 216 74.97 32.00 -47.92
CA TRP A 216 73.97 32.67 -48.77
C TRP A 216 73.42 31.67 -49.81
N GLY A 217 72.45 30.87 -49.38
CA GLY A 217 71.90 29.71 -50.10
C GLY A 217 71.59 28.51 -49.19
N GLY A 218 72.16 28.45 -47.97
CA GLY A 218 71.94 27.38 -47.00
C GLY A 218 70.49 27.26 -46.54
N TRP A 219 69.77 28.38 -46.43
CA TRP A 219 68.33 28.37 -46.13
C TRP A 219 67.49 27.72 -47.26
N PHE A 220 67.86 27.94 -48.52
CA PHE A 220 67.17 27.38 -49.69
C PHE A 220 67.40 25.87 -49.81
N TRP A 221 68.65 25.42 -49.65
CA TRP A 221 68.98 23.99 -49.62
C TRP A 221 68.40 23.28 -48.37
N GLY A 222 68.42 23.95 -47.21
CA GLY A 222 67.77 23.47 -45.99
C GLY A 222 66.26 23.29 -46.15
N LEU A 223 65.59 24.22 -46.85
CA LEU A 223 64.16 24.12 -47.16
C LEU A 223 63.88 22.97 -48.15
N ILE A 224 64.68 22.77 -49.21
CA ILE A 224 64.51 21.66 -50.16
C ILE A 224 64.71 20.30 -49.47
N ILE A 225 65.81 20.14 -48.73
CA ILE A 225 66.13 18.88 -48.02
C ILE A 225 65.10 18.61 -46.92
N GLY A 226 64.75 19.65 -46.14
CA GLY A 226 63.72 19.59 -45.13
C GLY A 226 62.34 19.27 -45.70
N TYR A 227 61.98 19.82 -46.87
CA TYR A 227 60.72 19.51 -47.56
C TYR A 227 60.68 18.07 -48.07
N GLY A 228 61.79 17.57 -48.64
CA GLY A 228 61.90 16.17 -49.04
C GLY A 228 61.74 15.21 -47.85
N PHE A 229 62.38 15.53 -46.72
CA PHE A 229 62.25 14.76 -45.48
C PHE A 229 60.84 14.86 -44.89
N PHE A 230 60.27 16.07 -44.80
CA PHE A 230 58.91 16.32 -44.33
C PHE A 230 57.88 15.60 -45.18
N SER A 231 57.97 15.68 -46.52
CA SER A 231 57.06 14.99 -47.44
C SER A 231 57.17 13.47 -47.34
N SER A 232 58.38 12.94 -47.09
CA SER A 232 58.60 11.49 -46.89
C SER A 232 58.00 11.02 -45.55
N MET A 233 58.24 11.76 -44.46
CA MET A 233 57.67 11.50 -43.13
C MET A 233 56.14 11.63 -43.15
N ALA A 234 55.62 12.74 -43.69
CA ALA A 234 54.19 12.98 -43.81
C ALA A 234 53.52 11.88 -44.63
N TYR A 235 54.11 11.43 -45.75
CA TYR A 235 53.57 10.30 -46.51
C TYR A 235 53.60 8.99 -45.72
N ARG A 236 54.70 8.67 -45.02
CA ARG A 236 54.83 7.44 -44.23
C ARG A 236 53.96 7.37 -42.98
N TYR A 237 53.54 8.50 -42.42
CA TYR A 237 52.73 8.56 -41.20
C TYR A 237 51.28 9.04 -41.43
N ALA A 238 50.96 9.58 -42.62
CA ALA A 238 49.60 9.79 -43.11
C ALA A 238 48.87 8.46 -43.33
N TYR A 239 49.60 7.44 -43.81
CA TYR A 239 49.10 6.08 -43.97
C TYR A 239 49.78 5.20 -42.92
N LEU A 240 49.01 4.46 -42.14
CA LEU A 240 49.58 3.50 -41.20
C LEU A 240 50.36 2.44 -41.98
N GLU A 241 51.62 2.21 -41.60
CA GLU A 241 52.56 1.38 -42.37
C GLU A 241 52.03 -0.06 -42.54
N GLY A 242 51.42 -0.32 -43.69
CA GLY A 242 51.00 -1.65 -44.12
C GLY A 242 49.67 -2.17 -43.58
N GLU A 243 48.96 -1.43 -42.71
CA GLU A 243 47.67 -1.89 -42.16
C GLU A 243 46.47 -1.33 -42.95
N PRO A 244 45.72 -2.18 -43.68
CA PRO A 244 44.54 -1.77 -44.45
C PRO A 244 43.29 -1.51 -43.60
N MET A 245 43.33 -1.81 -42.30
CA MET A 245 42.18 -1.75 -41.38
C MET A 245 40.92 -2.41 -41.96
N LYS A 246 41.03 -3.68 -42.36
CA LYS A 246 39.92 -4.39 -43.05
C LYS A 246 38.64 -4.43 -42.21
N GLU A 247 38.76 -4.51 -40.88
CA GLU A 247 37.63 -4.48 -39.95
C GLU A 247 36.92 -3.13 -39.94
N LEU A 248 37.67 -2.02 -39.92
CA LEU A 248 37.13 -0.67 -40.06
C LEU A 248 36.43 -0.47 -41.42
N HIS A 249 37.08 -0.88 -42.50
CA HIS A 249 36.49 -0.80 -43.84
C HIS A 249 35.19 -1.61 -43.94
N ARG A 250 35.17 -2.82 -43.37
CA ARG A 250 33.98 -3.68 -43.29
C ARG A 250 32.87 -3.01 -42.48
N PHE A 251 33.17 -2.54 -41.27
CA PHE A 251 32.21 -1.85 -40.40
C PHE A 251 31.57 -0.62 -41.06
N LEU A 252 32.38 0.16 -41.80
CA LEU A 252 31.90 1.33 -42.51
C LEU A 252 31.10 0.96 -43.77
N SER A 253 31.52 -0.05 -44.54
CA SER A 253 30.81 -0.47 -45.75
C SER A 253 29.50 -1.23 -45.49
N GLU A 254 29.35 -1.84 -44.31
CA GLU A 254 28.08 -2.42 -43.83
C GLU A 254 27.05 -1.34 -43.41
N ARG A 255 27.45 -0.07 -43.23
CA ARG A 255 26.61 1.02 -42.68
C ARG A 255 26.44 2.22 -43.62
N PHE A 256 27.47 2.56 -44.39
CA PHE A 256 27.50 3.71 -45.29
C PHE A 256 27.66 3.26 -46.74
N GLU A 257 27.07 4.02 -47.66
CA GLU A 257 27.29 3.79 -49.09
C GLU A 257 28.78 3.80 -49.42
N LEU A 258 29.23 2.81 -50.20
CA LEU A 258 30.65 2.56 -50.49
C LEU A 258 31.37 3.78 -51.13
N LYS A 259 30.62 4.66 -51.80
CA LYS A 259 31.11 5.94 -52.36
C LYS A 259 31.60 6.94 -51.28
N ASN A 260 31.02 6.88 -50.08
CA ASN A 260 31.38 7.70 -48.93
C ASN A 260 32.52 7.07 -48.11
N VAL A 261 32.74 5.75 -48.22
CA VAL A 261 33.80 5.02 -47.51
C VAL A 261 35.13 5.03 -48.28
N LYS A 262 35.10 4.87 -49.61
CA LYS A 262 36.29 4.89 -50.48
C LYS A 262 37.28 6.05 -50.22
N PRO A 263 36.86 7.30 -49.94
CA PRO A 263 37.78 8.42 -49.71
C PRO A 263 38.74 8.25 -48.52
N PHE A 264 38.51 7.31 -47.61
CA PHE A 264 39.33 7.07 -46.41
C PHE A 264 40.33 5.91 -46.57
N PHE A 265 40.33 5.23 -47.72
CA PHE A 265 41.18 4.07 -47.98
C PHE A 265 41.86 4.17 -49.35
N ARG A 266 43.07 3.62 -49.45
CA ARG A 266 43.77 3.41 -50.72
C ARG A 266 43.45 2.01 -51.27
N PHE A 267 43.40 1.89 -52.59
CA PHE A 267 43.11 0.67 -53.33
C PHE A 267 44.21 0.51 -54.39
N GLU A 268 45.39 0.07 -53.94
CA GLU A 268 46.62 0.02 -54.75
C GLU A 268 46.94 -1.38 -55.33
N ASP A 269 46.18 -2.42 -54.95
CA ASP A 269 46.40 -3.79 -55.45
C ASP A 269 45.71 -4.00 -56.81
N PRO A 270 46.45 -4.20 -57.92
CA PRO A 270 45.87 -4.44 -59.23
C PRO A 270 45.20 -5.82 -59.35
N LYS A 271 45.44 -6.75 -58.41
CA LYS A 271 44.78 -8.08 -58.39
C LYS A 271 43.42 -8.02 -57.69
N ASN A 272 43.30 -7.22 -56.64
CA ASN A 272 42.08 -7.05 -55.84
C ASN A 272 41.68 -5.57 -55.72
N PRO A 273 41.21 -4.92 -56.80
CA PRO A 273 40.93 -3.47 -56.83
C PRO A 273 39.75 -3.01 -55.95
N GLN A 274 39.09 -3.93 -55.24
CA GLN A 274 38.02 -3.64 -54.29
C GLN A 274 38.43 -3.80 -52.82
N GLU A 275 39.62 -4.35 -52.54
CA GLU A 275 40.13 -4.43 -51.16
C GLU A 275 40.95 -3.19 -50.79
N PRO A 276 40.76 -2.62 -49.59
CA PRO A 276 41.62 -1.55 -49.11
C PRO A 276 43.04 -2.08 -48.90
N THR A 277 44.04 -1.33 -49.34
CA THR A 277 45.46 -1.61 -49.12
C THR A 277 46.05 -0.80 -47.96
N ARG A 278 45.53 0.41 -47.69
CA ARG A 278 45.94 1.29 -46.57
C ARG A 278 44.78 2.17 -46.11
N TYR A 279 44.75 2.50 -44.83
CA TYR A 279 43.90 3.57 -44.28
C TYR A 279 44.58 4.94 -44.38
N ASP A 280 43.83 5.99 -44.73
CA ASP A 280 44.29 7.38 -44.80
C ASP A 280 43.90 8.14 -43.52
N ALA A 281 44.83 8.19 -42.56
CA ALA A 281 44.61 8.85 -41.27
C ALA A 281 44.50 10.38 -41.37
N THR A 282 44.95 11.00 -42.48
CA THR A 282 44.80 12.46 -42.67
C THR A 282 43.35 12.90 -42.84
N ARG A 283 42.48 11.96 -43.22
CA ARG A 283 41.04 12.16 -43.39
C ARG A 283 40.23 11.67 -42.19
N GLY A 284 40.91 11.19 -41.14
CA GLY A 284 40.29 10.65 -39.93
C GLY A 284 39.41 11.64 -39.19
N GLU A 285 39.72 12.95 -39.22
CA GLU A 285 38.84 13.98 -38.63
C GLU A 285 37.46 14.03 -39.31
N VAL A 286 37.42 13.94 -40.64
CA VAL A 286 36.17 13.96 -41.41
C VAL A 286 35.35 12.69 -41.14
N LEU A 287 36.02 11.53 -41.09
CA LEU A 287 35.38 10.25 -40.76
C LEU A 287 34.85 10.23 -39.31
N SER A 288 35.63 10.76 -38.36
CA SER A 288 35.23 10.91 -36.96
C SER A 288 34.03 11.84 -36.84
N GLY A 289 33.98 12.96 -37.58
CA GLY A 289 32.83 13.85 -37.63
C GLY A 289 31.57 13.21 -38.22
N MET A 290 31.70 12.35 -39.24
CA MET A 290 30.59 11.55 -39.77
C MET A 290 30.03 10.59 -38.71
N LEU A 291 30.90 9.82 -38.05
CA LEU A 291 30.50 8.90 -36.98
C LEU A 291 29.91 9.62 -35.77
N GLN A 292 30.49 10.78 -35.37
CA GLN A 292 30.00 11.57 -34.25
C GLN A 292 28.54 12.02 -34.46
N LYS A 293 28.13 12.28 -35.71
CA LYS A 293 26.74 12.62 -36.03
C LYS A 293 25.79 11.46 -35.74
N GLU A 294 26.15 10.23 -36.11
CA GLU A 294 25.34 9.04 -35.83
C GLU A 294 25.35 8.66 -34.34
N ILE A 295 26.54 8.66 -33.72
CA ILE A 295 26.73 8.45 -32.28
C ILE A 295 25.84 9.41 -31.48
N ARG A 296 25.77 10.69 -31.88
CA ARG A 296 24.87 11.67 -31.24
C ARG A 296 23.39 11.32 -31.38
N VAL A 297 22.95 10.80 -32.53
CA VAL A 297 21.55 10.34 -32.71
C VAL A 297 21.25 9.15 -31.80
N TYR A 298 22.13 8.14 -31.78
CA TYR A 298 21.97 6.97 -30.92
C TYR A 298 22.02 7.32 -29.42
N GLN A 299 22.91 8.23 -29.02
CA GLN A 299 23.02 8.73 -27.66
C GLN A 299 21.78 9.54 -27.25
N GLN A 300 21.22 10.37 -28.14
CA GLN A 300 19.98 11.10 -27.89
C GLN A 300 18.79 10.15 -27.72
N ALA A 301 18.67 9.11 -28.55
CA ALA A 301 17.64 8.08 -28.42
C ALA A 301 17.76 7.29 -27.10
N PHE A 302 18.98 6.87 -26.75
CA PHE A 302 19.27 6.19 -25.49
C PHE A 302 18.93 7.05 -24.27
N SER A 303 19.42 8.29 -24.20
CA SER A 303 19.14 9.20 -23.08
C SER A 303 17.67 9.61 -22.98
N GLY A 304 16.92 9.60 -24.09
CA GLY A 304 15.46 9.74 -24.06
C GLY A 304 14.77 8.57 -23.35
N LEU A 305 15.16 7.34 -23.66
CA LEU A 305 14.64 6.14 -22.99
C LEU A 305 15.10 6.03 -21.53
N GLU A 306 16.31 6.49 -21.22
CA GLU A 306 16.84 6.55 -19.85
C GLU A 306 15.99 7.47 -18.96
N ARG A 307 15.64 8.66 -19.44
CA ARG A 307 14.70 9.58 -18.76
C ARG A 307 13.32 8.95 -18.58
N ASN A 308 12.74 8.37 -19.63
CA ASN A 308 11.44 7.70 -19.53
C ASN A 308 11.47 6.55 -18.51
N ARG A 309 12.59 5.81 -18.42
CA ARG A 309 12.81 4.78 -17.41
C ARG A 309 12.87 5.36 -16.00
N GLU A 310 13.60 6.46 -15.79
CA GLU A 310 13.66 7.16 -14.49
C GLU A 310 12.28 7.69 -14.09
N GLU A 311 11.54 8.32 -15.00
CA GLU A 311 10.16 8.77 -14.79
C GLU A 311 9.23 7.62 -14.38
N HIS A 312 9.30 6.47 -15.06
CA HIS A 312 8.53 5.28 -14.69
C HIS A 312 8.93 4.70 -13.33
N ILE A 313 10.21 4.73 -12.95
CA ILE A 313 10.68 4.29 -11.62
C ILE A 313 10.19 5.24 -10.52
N ASN A 314 10.33 6.55 -10.73
CA ASN A 314 9.88 7.58 -9.80
C ASN A 314 8.35 7.51 -9.61
N TYR A 315 7.60 7.27 -10.70
CA TYR A 315 6.15 7.09 -10.62
C TYR A 315 5.75 5.80 -9.88
N LEU A 316 6.50 4.71 -10.03
CA LEU A 316 6.28 3.49 -9.23
C LEU A 316 6.54 3.71 -7.73
N GLN A 317 7.57 4.47 -7.36
CA GLN A 317 7.84 4.84 -5.97
C GLN A 317 6.73 5.73 -5.38
N TYR A 318 6.20 6.67 -6.18
CA TYR A 318 5.05 7.48 -5.81
C TYR A 318 3.79 6.61 -5.57
N LEU A 319 3.49 5.68 -6.48
CA LEU A 319 2.36 4.75 -6.33
C LEU A 319 2.51 3.85 -5.10
N GLU A 320 3.71 3.37 -4.80
CA GLU A 320 4.00 2.59 -3.59
C GLU A 320 3.79 3.42 -2.31
N SER A 321 4.26 4.67 -2.30
CA SER A 321 4.06 5.60 -1.18
C SER A 321 2.59 5.96 -0.95
N ARG A 322 1.79 6.09 -2.02
CA ARG A 322 0.33 6.28 -1.90
C ARG A 322 -0.39 5.01 -1.44
N SER A 323 0.05 3.84 -1.88
CA SER A 323 -0.51 2.55 -1.46
C SER A 323 -0.32 2.32 0.05
N SER A 324 0.88 2.58 0.58
CA SER A 324 1.12 2.46 2.03
C SER A 324 0.29 3.47 2.83
N TRP A 325 0.13 4.70 2.35
CA TRP A 325 -0.72 5.70 2.98
C TRP A 325 -2.21 5.29 3.01
N PHE A 326 -2.75 4.74 1.91
CA PHE A 326 -4.13 4.22 1.89
C PHE A 326 -4.31 3.03 2.86
N GLN A 327 -3.36 2.09 2.90
CA GLN A 327 -3.40 0.95 3.83
C GLN A 327 -3.37 1.42 5.30
N GLU A 328 -2.59 2.46 5.61
CA GLU A 328 -2.58 3.09 6.93
C GLU A 328 -3.94 3.69 7.28
N GLN A 329 -4.62 4.37 6.34
CA GLN A 329 -5.94 4.94 6.59
C GLN A 329 -7.02 3.86 6.78
N VAL A 330 -7.00 2.79 5.97
CA VAL A 330 -7.88 1.62 6.15
C VAL A 330 -7.69 1.02 7.53
N SER A 331 -6.44 0.78 7.96
CA SER A 331 -6.18 0.23 9.30
C SER A 331 -6.67 1.15 10.43
N LYS A 332 -6.54 2.48 10.30
CA LYS A 332 -7.10 3.42 11.28
C LYS A 332 -8.64 3.36 11.32
N ILE A 333 -9.30 3.22 10.17
CA ILE A 333 -10.76 3.04 10.12
C ILE A 333 -11.16 1.73 10.80
N GLU A 334 -10.52 0.61 10.46
CA GLU A 334 -10.77 -0.70 11.09
C GLU A 334 -10.58 -0.66 12.61
N GLN A 335 -9.50 -0.02 13.08
CA GLN A 335 -9.23 0.17 14.51
C GLN A 335 -10.38 0.94 15.19
N LEU A 336 -10.84 2.05 14.62
CA LEU A 336 -11.96 2.83 15.16
C LEU A 336 -13.30 2.07 15.06
N GLN A 337 -13.52 1.32 13.98
CA GLN A 337 -14.73 0.51 13.78
C GLN A 337 -14.82 -0.66 14.77
N SER A 338 -13.68 -1.22 15.18
CA SER A 338 -13.58 -2.27 16.19
C SER A 338 -13.96 -1.80 17.61
N LEU A 339 -14.08 -0.49 17.84
CA LEU A 339 -14.49 0.07 19.13
C LEU A 339 -15.98 -0.21 19.39
N VAL A 340 -16.20 -1.12 20.34
CA VAL A 340 -17.52 -1.48 20.88
C VAL A 340 -17.61 -0.98 22.32
N TRP A 341 -18.75 -0.38 22.69
CA TRP A 341 -18.99 0.00 24.08
C TRP A 341 -19.03 -1.25 24.96
N GLN A 342 -18.19 -1.28 25.99
CA GLN A 342 -18.23 -2.29 27.03
C GLN A 342 -18.56 -1.63 28.37
N PRO A 343 -19.53 -2.14 29.14
CA PRO A 343 -19.73 -1.69 30.50
C PRO A 343 -18.44 -1.94 31.30
N ALA A 344 -18.03 -0.95 32.09
CA ALA A 344 -16.81 -1.08 32.91
C ALA A 344 -16.89 -2.34 33.78
N PRO A 345 -15.81 -3.13 33.90
CA PRO A 345 -15.85 -4.40 34.63
C PRO A 345 -16.30 -4.17 36.07
N GLU A 346 -17.39 -4.84 36.45
CA GLU A 346 -18.04 -4.67 37.76
C GLU A 346 -17.04 -4.97 38.88
N ARG A 347 -16.57 -3.94 39.58
CA ARG A 347 -15.74 -4.13 40.77
C ARG A 347 -16.60 -4.87 41.80
N PRO A 348 -16.17 -6.02 42.34
CA PRO A 348 -16.95 -6.73 43.35
C PRO A 348 -17.12 -5.80 44.55
N VAL A 349 -18.38 -5.52 44.90
CA VAL A 349 -18.73 -4.74 46.09
C VAL A 349 -18.17 -5.49 47.28
N LYS A 350 -17.09 -4.98 47.89
CA LYS A 350 -16.64 -5.47 49.18
C LYS A 350 -17.77 -5.22 50.17
N ALA A 351 -18.44 -6.29 50.59
CA ALA A 351 -19.43 -6.22 51.66
C ALA A 351 -18.80 -5.47 52.83
N ARG A 352 -19.47 -4.40 53.29
CA ARG A 352 -19.11 -3.74 54.55
C ARG A 352 -19.40 -4.74 55.67
N VAL A 353 -18.39 -5.51 56.05
CA VAL A 353 -18.37 -6.18 57.34
C VAL A 353 -18.40 -5.08 58.38
N MET A 354 -19.57 -4.88 59.01
CA MET A 354 -19.64 -4.14 60.26
C MET A 354 -18.87 -4.95 61.29
N VAL A 355 -17.61 -4.55 61.53
CA VAL A 355 -16.89 -4.96 62.72
C VAL A 355 -17.61 -4.31 63.89
N VAL A 356 -18.37 -5.10 64.62
CA VAL A 356 -18.89 -4.72 65.94
C VAL A 356 -17.73 -4.86 66.91
N ASP A 357 -17.07 -3.74 67.21
CA ASP A 357 -16.06 -3.71 68.26
C ASP A 357 -16.71 -4.12 69.59
N THR A 358 -16.30 -5.27 70.10
CA THR A 358 -16.61 -5.73 71.47
C THR A 358 -15.27 -5.92 72.19
N PRO A 359 -15.08 -5.38 73.40
CA PRO A 359 -13.75 -5.25 73.99
C PRO A 359 -13.18 -6.57 74.52
N ALA A 360 -11.86 -6.56 74.69
CA ALA A 360 -11.02 -7.73 74.90
C ALA A 360 -11.33 -8.60 76.13
N SER A 361 -11.11 -9.90 75.97
CA SER A 361 -10.64 -10.82 77.03
C SER A 361 -9.49 -11.68 76.49
N LYS A 362 -8.60 -12.11 77.37
CA LYS A 362 -7.34 -12.81 77.04
C LYS A 362 -7.46 -14.34 77.12
N GLU A 363 -6.40 -15.00 76.64
CA GLU A 363 -5.98 -16.39 76.98
C GLU A 363 -6.87 -17.52 76.40
N ALA A 364 -6.36 -18.68 75.95
CA ALA A 364 -4.97 -19.19 75.91
C ALA A 364 -4.70 -20.15 74.72
N ASP A 365 -3.40 -20.27 74.41
CA ASP A 365 -2.58 -21.35 73.82
C ASP A 365 -3.10 -22.58 73.03
N ALA A 366 -2.16 -23.01 72.15
CA ALA A 366 -1.81 -24.38 71.74
C ALA A 366 -2.67 -25.21 70.75
N GLY A 367 -2.12 -25.39 69.54
CA GLY A 367 -1.39 -26.66 69.28
C GLY A 367 -1.99 -27.74 68.35
N PHE A 368 -1.32 -27.92 67.20
CA PHE A 368 -1.08 -29.19 66.47
C PHE A 368 -2.15 -29.92 65.60
N ALA A 369 -1.66 -30.30 64.40
CA ALA A 369 -1.84 -31.57 63.66
C ALA A 369 -3.00 -31.79 62.63
N LYS A 370 -2.58 -31.72 61.35
CA LYS A 370 -2.98 -32.42 60.10
C LYS A 370 -4.15 -33.43 60.05
N ILE A 371 -5.06 -33.16 59.08
CA ILE A 371 -5.76 -34.00 58.07
C ILE A 371 -5.69 -35.55 58.13
N PRO A 372 -6.77 -36.27 57.75
CA PRO A 372 -6.89 -36.69 56.34
C PRO A 372 -8.30 -36.60 55.69
N THR A 373 -8.32 -36.47 54.35
CA THR A 373 -9.51 -36.51 53.47
C THR A 373 -9.98 -37.94 53.16
N PRO A 374 -11.30 -38.19 53.03
CA PRO A 374 -11.85 -39.41 52.42
C PRO A 374 -12.02 -39.29 50.88
N PRO A 375 -12.02 -40.42 50.13
CA PRO A 375 -12.01 -40.45 48.66
C PRO A 375 -13.42 -40.48 48.01
N PRO A 376 -13.54 -40.22 46.69
CA PRO A 376 -14.81 -40.29 45.95
C PRO A 376 -15.11 -41.71 45.42
N PRO A 377 -16.38 -42.14 45.37
CA PRO A 377 -16.80 -43.30 44.58
C PRO A 377 -17.07 -42.94 43.11
N ALA A 378 -16.68 -43.84 42.20
CA ALA A 378 -16.76 -43.67 40.76
C ALA A 378 -18.14 -44.04 40.17
N ALA A 379 -18.34 -43.66 38.90
CA ALA A 379 -19.57 -43.90 38.15
C ALA A 379 -19.82 -45.37 37.80
N LEU A 380 -21.10 -45.75 37.67
CA LEU A 380 -21.54 -46.92 36.91
C LEU A 380 -22.78 -46.58 36.06
N ALA A 381 -22.59 -46.68 34.74
CA ALA A 381 -23.63 -46.87 33.73
C ALA A 381 -24.15 -48.34 33.79
N GLU A 382 -25.24 -48.80 33.16
CA GLU A 382 -26.16 -48.26 32.14
C GLU A 382 -27.44 -49.16 32.06
N ARG A 383 -28.53 -48.68 31.41
CA ARG A 383 -29.62 -49.44 30.68
C ARG A 383 -30.46 -50.52 31.42
N LYS A 384 -31.80 -50.35 31.62
CA LYS A 384 -32.97 -50.53 30.68
C LYS A 384 -33.50 -52.00 30.59
N PRO A 385 -34.78 -52.29 30.19
CA PRO A 385 -36.01 -51.47 30.17
C PRO A 385 -37.36 -52.19 30.56
N ALA A 386 -38.44 -51.40 30.70
CA ALA A 386 -39.86 -51.62 30.29
C ALA A 386 -40.73 -52.84 30.72
N SER A 387 -41.88 -52.53 31.35
CA SER A 387 -43.26 -53.00 30.99
C SER A 387 -44.27 -52.34 31.96
N GLU A 388 -45.23 -51.52 31.52
CA GLU A 388 -46.54 -51.82 30.87
C GLU A 388 -47.71 -51.92 31.87
N SER A 389 -48.70 -51.02 31.72
CA SER A 389 -50.03 -51.11 32.35
C SER A 389 -51.05 -50.34 31.51
N ARG A 390 -51.84 -51.07 30.71
CA ARG A 390 -52.92 -50.52 29.87
C ARG A 390 -54.22 -50.38 30.68
N ARG A 391 -55.08 -49.43 30.28
CA ARG A 391 -56.54 -49.67 30.31
C ARG A 391 -57.19 -49.25 28.99
N ARG A 392 -57.88 -50.19 28.34
CA ARG A 392 -58.64 -50.00 27.09
C ARG A 392 -60.05 -49.48 27.39
N VAL A 393 -60.62 -48.69 26.47
CA VAL A 393 -61.94 -48.94 25.83
C VAL A 393 -61.83 -48.53 24.34
N ARG A 394 -62.71 -49.06 23.47
CA ARG A 394 -62.81 -49.00 21.99
C ARG A 394 -64.33 -49.07 21.63
N PRO A 395 -64.81 -49.03 20.36
CA PRO A 395 -64.56 -48.07 19.27
C PRO A 395 -65.83 -47.74 18.42
N SER A 396 -65.74 -46.86 17.41
CA SER A 396 -66.49 -46.91 16.11
C SER A 396 -65.81 -45.90 15.14
N GLN A 397 -65.43 -46.16 13.88
CA GLN A 397 -66.12 -46.70 12.68
C GLN A 397 -67.00 -45.66 11.94
N ILE A 398 -66.91 -45.36 10.61
CA ILE A 398 -66.02 -45.71 9.46
C ILE A 398 -66.00 -44.46 8.51
N LYS A 399 -64.90 -44.05 7.84
CA LYS A 399 -64.69 -44.17 6.36
C LYS A 399 -63.36 -43.57 5.83
N SER A 400 -62.77 -44.27 4.85
CA SER A 400 -61.77 -43.83 3.86
C SER A 400 -62.41 -42.85 2.84
N GLY A 401 -61.72 -41.82 2.32
CA GLY A 401 -60.64 -41.84 1.30
C GLY A 401 -61.19 -41.23 -0.03
N PRO A 402 -60.40 -40.98 -1.11
CA PRO A 402 -58.95 -41.11 -1.28
C PRO A 402 -58.28 -39.76 -1.65
N ALA A 403 -57.03 -39.81 -2.15
CA ALA A 403 -56.26 -38.66 -2.66
C ALA A 403 -56.35 -38.54 -4.19
N GLU A 404 -56.06 -37.35 -4.74
CA GLU A 404 -55.47 -37.21 -6.07
C GLU A 404 -54.68 -35.89 -6.20
N ALA A 405 -53.78 -35.81 -7.19
CA ALA A 405 -52.78 -34.75 -7.32
C ALA A 405 -52.85 -34.03 -8.67
N SER A 406 -52.47 -32.74 -8.71
CA SER A 406 -51.99 -31.98 -9.88
C SER A 406 -51.30 -30.72 -9.34
N THR A 407 -50.04 -30.34 -9.59
CA THR A 407 -49.19 -30.19 -10.80
C THR A 407 -49.53 -28.99 -11.71
N LEU A 408 -48.45 -28.29 -12.12
CA LEU A 408 -48.35 -27.18 -13.10
C LEU A 408 -48.90 -25.80 -12.65
N SER A 409 -48.32 -24.65 -12.99
CA SER A 409 -46.95 -24.27 -13.41
C SER A 409 -46.82 -22.72 -13.38
N PRO A 410 -45.61 -22.14 -13.38
CA PRO A 410 -45.42 -20.69 -13.46
C PRO A 410 -45.42 -20.16 -14.91
N ASP A 411 -45.81 -18.90 -15.10
CA ASP A 411 -45.14 -17.89 -15.95
C ASP A 411 -46.01 -16.64 -16.17
N ARG A 412 -45.43 -15.44 -15.99
CA ARG A 412 -45.25 -14.51 -17.13
C ARG A 412 -44.42 -13.27 -16.81
N VAL A 413 -43.49 -13.01 -17.73
CA VAL A 413 -42.77 -11.76 -17.93
C VAL A 413 -43.68 -10.74 -18.64
N SER A 414 -43.51 -9.45 -18.33
CA SER A 414 -43.63 -8.31 -19.26
C SER A 414 -42.74 -7.19 -18.75
#